data_AF-A0A3C0J0S5-F1
#
_entry.id   AF-A0A3C0J0S5-F1
#
_cell.length_a   1.000
_cell.length_b   1.000
_cell.length_c   1.000
_cell.angle_alpha   90.00
_cell.angle_beta   90.00
_cell.angle_gamma   90.00
#
_symmetry.space_group_name_H-M   'P 1'
#
loop_
_entity.id
_entity.type
_entity.pdbx_description
1 polymer ?
#
loop_
_entity_poly.entity_id
_entity_poly.type
_entity_poly.pdbx_seq_one_letter_code
_entity_poly.pdbx_strand_id
1 'polypeptide(L)' 'RYSRHLCLAGVGGEGQRRIRSARALVVGLGGLGSPIALYLAAAGVGVLGLADPD' A
#
# COMPACT_ATOMS: atom_id res chain seq x y z
N ARG A 1 11.12 -7.27 -6.72
CA ARG A 1 10.52 -6.40 -5.67
C ARG A 1 9.46 -7.14 -4.83
N TYR A 2 8.42 -7.74 -5.42
CA TYR A 2 7.31 -8.35 -4.67
C TYR A 2 7.36 -9.89 -4.54
N SER A 3 8.50 -10.53 -4.81
CA SER A 3 8.62 -12.00 -4.79
C SER A 3 8.13 -12.62 -3.49
N ARG A 4 8.43 -12.00 -2.34
CA ARG A 4 7.91 -12.44 -1.03
C ARG A 4 6.40 -12.31 -0.88
N HIS A 5 5.78 -11.28 -1.47
CA HIS A 5 4.32 -11.11 -1.42
C HIS A 5 3.61 -12.11 -2.34
N LEU A 6 4.21 -12.43 -3.50
CA LEU A 6 3.67 -13.42 -4.44
C LEU A 6 3.60 -14.82 -3.84
N CYS A 7 4.51 -15.17 -2.92
CA CYS A 7 4.50 -16.46 -2.23
C CYS A 7 3.47 -16.55 -1.10
N LEU A 8 2.82 -15.44 -0.70
CA LEU A 8 1.82 -15.47 0.36
C LEU A 8 0.51 -16.09 -0.15
N ALA A 9 0.01 -17.07 0.60
CA ALA A 9 -1.32 -17.63 0.40
C ALA A 9 -2.37 -16.51 0.47
N GLY A 10 -3.28 -16.47 -0.51
CA GLY A 10 -4.30 -15.43 -0.62
C GLY A 10 -3.85 -14.14 -1.33
N VAL A 11 -2.55 -13.93 -1.56
CA VAL A 11 -2.06 -12.82 -2.41
C VAL A 11 -1.77 -13.35 -3.81
N GLY A 12 -0.71 -14.13 -3.99
CA GLY A 12 -0.32 -14.63 -5.31
C GLY A 12 -0.13 -13.53 -6.36
N GLY A 13 -0.04 -13.94 -7.63
CA GLY A 13 0.05 -13.00 -8.75
C GLY A 13 -1.18 -12.11 -8.90
N GLU A 14 -2.37 -12.67 -8.69
CA GLU A 14 -3.64 -11.94 -8.85
C GLU A 14 -3.84 -10.88 -7.77
N GLY A 15 -3.62 -11.22 -6.51
CA GLY A 15 -3.68 -10.27 -5.41
C GLY A 15 -2.66 -9.14 -5.57
N GLN A 16 -1.43 -9.45 -5.99
CA GLN A 16 -0.43 -8.40 -6.22
C GLN A 16 -0.80 -7.49 -7.41
N ARG A 17 -1.44 -8.02 -8.47
CA ARG A 17 -2.00 -7.20 -9.55
C ARG A 17 -3.09 -6.26 -9.04
N ARG A 18 -4.00 -6.78 -8.21
CA ARG A 18 -5.07 -5.99 -7.59
C ARG A 18 -4.51 -4.87 -6.72
N ILE A 19 -3.52 -5.17 -5.85
CA ILE A 19 -2.81 -4.18 -5.03
C ILE A 19 -2.18 -3.11 -5.93
N ARG A 20 -1.51 -3.51 -7.01
CA ARG A 20 -0.89 -2.57 -7.96
C ARG A 20 -1.91 -1.68 -8.69
N SER A 21 -3.12 -2.16 -8.95
CA SER A 21 -4.20 -1.35 -9.53
C SER A 21 -4.93 -0.47 -8.52
N ALA A 22 -4.74 -0.72 -7.22
CA ALA A 22 -5.47 -0.03 -6.17
C ALA A 22 -5.02 1.43 -6.02
N ARG A 23 -5.95 2.25 -5.53
CA ARG A 23 -5.73 3.64 -5.15
C ARG A 23 -6.21 3.84 -3.72
N ALA A 24 -5.40 4.47 -2.88
CA ALA A 24 -5.74 4.76 -1.50
C ALA A 24 -5.39 6.22 -1.16
N LEU A 25 -6.21 6.85 -0.31
CA LEU A 25 -5.94 8.17 0.27
C LEU A 25 -5.72 7.98 1.78
N VAL A 26 -4.60 8.48 2.29
CA VAL A 26 -4.32 8.56 3.73
C VAL A 26 -4.51 10.02 4.14
N VAL A 27 -5.43 10.25 5.09
CA VAL A 27 -5.71 11.57 5.66
C VAL A 27 -5.14 11.63 7.07
N GLY A 28 -4.23 12.58 7.29
CA GLY A 28 -3.36 12.68 8.47
C GLY A 28 -2.16 11.74 8.35
N LEU A 29 -0.95 12.27 8.53
CA LEU A 29 0.36 11.62 8.47
C LEU A 29 1.12 11.71 9.80
N GLY A 30 0.41 11.85 10.92
CA GLY A 30 0.98 11.69 12.26
C GLY A 30 1.34 10.24 12.61
N GLY A 31 1.31 9.90 13.90
CA GLY A 31 1.77 8.60 14.43
C GLY A 31 1.09 7.35 13.83
N LEU A 32 -0.08 7.50 13.21
CA LEU A 32 -0.80 6.41 12.55
C LEU A 32 -0.66 6.45 11.01
N GLY A 33 -0.81 7.63 10.41
CA GLY A 33 -0.78 7.78 8.96
C GLY A 33 0.58 7.49 8.35
N SER A 34 1.65 7.91 9.01
CA SER A 34 3.03 7.67 8.58
C SER A 34 3.35 6.17 8.38
N PRO A 35 3.15 5.28 9.39
CA PRO A 35 3.41 3.86 9.18
C PRO A 35 2.44 3.20 8.20
N ILE A 36 1.18 3.64 8.14
CA ILE A 36 0.21 3.14 7.14
C ILE A 36 0.70 3.44 5.72
N ALA A 37 1.06 4.69 5.44
CA ALA A 37 1.56 5.11 4.13
C ALA A 37 2.81 4.31 3.74
N LEU A 38 3.72 4.11 4.69
CA LEU A 38 4.92 3.29 4.49
C LEU A 38 4.57 1.86 4.05
N TYR A 39 3.68 1.18 4.78
CA TYR A 39 3.32 -0.21 4.47
C TYR A 39 2.51 -0.34 3.18
N LEU A 40 1.62 0.61 2.86
CA LEU A 40 0.88 0.62 1.59
C LEU A 40 1.80 0.81 0.40
N ALA A 41 2.78 1.72 0.50
CA ALA A 41 3.80 1.91 -0.52
C ALA A 41 4.70 0.66 -0.67
N ALA A 42 5.10 0.04 0.44
CA ALA A 42 5.90 -1.20 0.43
C ALA A 42 5.13 -2.38 -0.17
N ALA A 43 3.84 -2.51 0.16
CA ALA A 43 2.94 -3.51 -0.42
C ALA A 43 2.77 -3.35 -1.93
N GLY A 44 2.93 -2.13 -2.44
CA GLY A 44 2.91 -1.80 -3.86
C GLY A 44 1.58 -1.27 -4.36
N VAL A 45 0.83 -0.55 -3.52
CA VAL A 45 -0.36 0.20 -3.95
C VAL A 45 0.02 1.15 -5.09
N GLY A 46 -0.75 1.13 -6.17
CA GLY A 46 -0.42 1.85 -7.40
C GLY A 46 -0.48 3.37 -7.28
N VAL A 47 -1.48 3.87 -6.56
CA VAL A 47 -1.62 5.30 -6.27
C VAL A 47 -1.88 5.49 -4.79
N LEU A 48 -1.02 6.27 -4.13
CA LEU A 48 -1.18 6.64 -2.75
C LEU A 48 -1.30 8.16 -2.67
N GLY A 49 -2.51 8.66 -2.41
CA GLY A 49 -2.74 10.05 -2.05
C GLY A 49 -2.44 10.23 -0.57
N LEU A 50 -1.75 11.31 -0.23
CA LEU A 50 -1.47 11.68 1.16
C LEU A 50 -1.98 13.10 1.36
N ALA A 51 -2.80 13.31 2.39
CA ALA A 51 -3.33 14.62 2.74
C ALA A 51 -3.08 14.87 4.23
N ASP A 52 -2.30 15.87 4.56
CA ASP A 52 -2.07 16.34 5.91
C ASP A 52 -2.22 17.86 5.93
N PRO A 53 -3.01 18.44 6.85
CA PRO A 53 -3.09 19.89 7.01
C PRO A 53 -1.88 20.51 7.74
N ASP A 54 -1.06 19.71 8.44
CA ASP A 54 0.16 20.15 9.12
C ASP A 54 1.36 20.20 8.13
#